data_AF-A0A438J8R5-F1
#
_entry.id   AF-A0A438J8R5-F1
#
_cell.length_a   1.000
_cell.length_b   1.000
_cell.length_c   1.000
_cell.angle_alpha   90.00
_cell.angle_beta   90.00
_cell.angle_gamma   90.00
#
_symmetry.space_group_name_H-M   'P 1'
#
loop_
_entity.id
_entity.type
_entity.pdbx_description
1 polymer ?
#
loop_
_entity_poly.entity_id
_entity_poly.type
_entity_poly.pdbx_seq_one_letter_code
_entity_poly.pdbx_strand_id
1 'polypeptide(L)'
;MIEGGGELRNSAPMPDGKRVGAQAVAMRISGDKAAFHNCMFIGFQDTLCDDRGRHFFKDCQIQGTVDFIFGDGKSLYLNTMIQSVAKGVGVITAQARENVADTSGFAFVHCNISAAETLISAEHGG
;
A
#
# COMPACT_ATOMS: atom_id res chain seq x y z
N MET A 1 14.77 7.43 9.16
CA MET A 1 13.54 7.58 9.96
C MET A 1 12.82 8.79 9.43
N ILE A 2 11.58 8.63 8.96
CA ILE A 2 10.70 9.73 8.56
C ILE A 2 9.63 9.85 9.65
N GLU A 3 9.58 11.02 10.29
CA GLU A 3 8.64 11.36 11.36
C GLU A 3 7.73 12.50 10.89
N GLY A 4 6.43 12.45 11.23
CA GLY A 4 5.60 13.66 11.27
C GLY A 4 4.59 13.89 10.13
N GLY A 5 3.77 12.91 9.75
CA GLY A 5 2.51 13.23 9.05
C GLY A 5 2.58 13.37 7.53
N GLY A 6 3.73 13.14 6.90
CA GLY A 6 3.91 13.38 5.46
C GLY A 6 2.99 12.53 4.58
N GLU A 7 2.37 13.17 3.58
CA GLU A 7 1.65 12.48 2.50
C GLU A 7 2.59 12.21 1.34
N LEU A 8 2.76 10.93 1.00
CA LEU A 8 3.50 10.44 -0.16
C LEU A 8 2.45 9.92 -1.15
N ARG A 9 2.09 10.78 -2.12
CA ARG A 9 1.03 10.49 -3.09
C ARG A 9 1.59 10.41 -4.50
N ASN A 10 1.20 9.38 -5.24
CA ASN A 10 1.31 9.38 -6.69
C ASN A 10 0.03 9.99 -7.29
N SER A 11 0.18 11.02 -8.14
CA SER A 11 -0.95 11.74 -8.76
C SER A 11 -1.45 11.13 -10.07
N ALA A 12 -0.93 9.96 -10.47
CA ALA A 12 -1.45 9.24 -11.63
C ALA A 12 -2.94 8.91 -11.44
N PRO A 13 -3.76 8.95 -12.50
CA PRO A 13 -5.17 8.60 -12.40
C PRO A 13 -5.35 7.11 -12.10
N MET A 14 -6.51 6.76 -11.52
CA MET A 14 -6.89 5.35 -11.33
C MET A 14 -6.84 4.60 -12.68
N PRO A 15 -6.20 3.42 -12.75
CA PRO A 15 -6.19 2.62 -13.95
C PRO A 15 -7.61 2.33 -14.45
N ASP A 16 -7.85 2.57 -15.74
CA ASP A 16 -9.15 2.38 -16.40
C ASP A 16 -9.30 0.99 -17.06
N GLY A 17 -8.29 0.13 -16.90
CA GLY A 17 -8.22 -1.19 -17.53
C GLY A 17 -7.92 -1.17 -19.04
N LYS A 18 -7.75 0.00 -19.65
CA LYS A 18 -7.44 0.16 -21.09
C LYS A 18 -5.97 0.44 -21.34
N ARG A 19 -5.34 1.19 -20.43
CA ARG A 19 -3.92 1.55 -20.53
C ARG A 19 -3.04 0.40 -20.06
N VAL A 20 -2.15 -0.06 -20.94
CA VAL A 20 -1.06 -0.96 -20.57
C VAL A 20 -0.06 -0.18 -19.71
N GLY A 21 0.47 -0.80 -18.65
CA GLY A 21 1.54 -0.20 -17.85
C GLY A 21 1.09 0.92 -16.91
N ALA A 22 -0.13 0.86 -16.38
CA ALA A 22 -0.71 1.92 -15.54
C ALA A 22 -0.25 1.90 -14.06
N GLN A 23 0.75 1.08 -13.72
CA GLN A 23 1.33 1.02 -12.37
C GLN A 23 2.00 2.35 -11.99
N ALA A 24 1.84 2.76 -10.73
CA ALA A 24 2.27 4.07 -10.30
C ALA A 24 2.68 4.08 -8.82
N VAL A 25 3.98 3.88 -8.59
CA VAL A 25 4.58 3.83 -7.25
C VAL A 25 4.56 5.21 -6.59
N ALA A 26 4.04 5.30 -5.38
CA ALA A 26 4.12 6.49 -4.52
C ALA A 26 5.45 6.54 -3.75
N MET A 27 5.92 5.38 -3.29
CA MET A 27 7.23 5.27 -2.62
C MET A 27 7.89 3.90 -2.86
N ARG A 28 9.20 3.92 -3.12
CA ARG A 28 10.07 2.75 -3.12
C ARG A 28 11.09 2.82 -2.00
N ILE A 29 11.26 1.72 -1.27
CA ILE A 29 12.16 1.61 -0.13
C ILE A 29 13.10 0.42 -0.34
N SER A 30 14.37 0.70 -0.64
CA SER A 30 15.39 -0.32 -0.89
C SER A 30 16.54 -0.31 0.13
N GLY A 31 16.46 0.56 1.15
CA GLY A 31 17.48 0.77 2.17
C GLY A 31 17.10 0.12 3.50
N ASP A 32 18.06 -0.55 4.15
CA ASP A 32 17.80 -1.30 5.38
C ASP A 32 17.59 -0.38 6.61
N LYS A 33 16.80 -0.87 7.58
CA LYS A 33 16.43 -0.16 8.83
C LYS A 33 15.69 1.16 8.61
N ALA A 34 14.80 1.21 7.62
CA ALA A 34 13.90 2.33 7.43
C ALA A 34 12.73 2.26 8.43
N ALA A 35 12.31 3.41 8.95
CA ALA A 35 11.16 3.54 9.84
C ALA A 35 10.31 4.74 9.41
N PHE A 36 9.00 4.55 9.41
CA PHE A 36 7.98 5.51 9.02
C PHE A 36 6.93 5.59 10.12
N HIS A 37 6.75 6.79 10.66
CA HIS A 37 5.81 7.05 11.73
C HIS A 37 4.80 8.10 11.29
N ASN A 38 3.52 7.75 11.41
CA ASN A 38 2.42 8.66 11.13
C ASN A 38 2.40 9.15 9.65
N CYS A 39 2.79 8.30 8.69
CA CYS A 39 2.86 8.66 7.26
C CYS A 39 1.64 8.18 6.48
N MET A 40 1.33 8.84 5.37
CA MET A 40 0.30 8.40 4.42
C MET A 40 0.92 8.04 3.07
N PHE A 41 0.66 6.84 2.57
CA PHE A 41 1.11 6.37 1.26
C PHE A 41 -0.11 6.15 0.37
N ILE A 42 -0.29 7.00 -0.65
CA ILE A 42 -1.52 7.07 -1.42
C ILE A 42 -1.28 6.84 -2.90
N GLY A 43 -1.97 5.85 -3.47
CA GLY A 43 -1.91 5.53 -4.89
C GLY A 43 -3.01 4.58 -5.31
N PHE A 44 -2.76 3.84 -6.39
CA PHE A 44 -3.66 2.81 -6.92
C PHE A 44 -2.92 1.48 -7.02
N GLN A 45 -2.53 1.05 -8.22
CA GLN A 45 -1.72 -0.14 -8.42
C GLN A 45 -0.26 0.15 -8.08
N ASP A 46 0.37 -0.76 -7.34
CA ASP A 46 1.78 -0.71 -6.93
C ASP A 46 2.13 0.51 -6.04
N THR A 47 1.26 0.91 -5.12
CA THR A 47 1.44 2.14 -4.32
C THR A 47 2.76 2.16 -3.52
N LEU A 48 3.04 1.12 -2.73
CA LEU A 48 4.22 1.03 -1.87
C LEU A 48 5.10 -0.14 -2.30
N CYS A 49 6.25 0.20 -2.88
CA CYS A 49 7.32 -0.76 -3.21
C CYS A 49 8.22 -0.94 -1.98
N ASP A 50 7.83 -1.85 -1.11
CA ASP A 50 8.60 -2.37 0.03
C ASP A 50 9.65 -3.39 -0.47
N ASP A 51 10.61 -2.87 -1.25
CA ASP A 51 11.50 -3.62 -2.16
C ASP A 51 12.40 -4.62 -1.42
N ARG A 52 13.22 -4.16 -0.49
CA ARG A 52 14.17 -5.00 0.27
C ARG A 52 14.68 -4.31 1.53
N GLY A 53 15.07 -5.11 2.52
CA GLY A 53 15.60 -4.64 3.80
C GLY A 53 14.60 -4.79 4.95
N ARG A 54 14.96 -4.31 6.14
CA ARG A 54 14.08 -4.33 7.32
C ARG A 54 13.38 -3.00 7.50
N HIS A 55 12.06 -3.00 7.47
CA HIS A 55 11.29 -1.77 7.59
C HIS A 55 10.24 -1.83 8.70
N PHE A 56 9.93 -0.67 9.25
CA PHE A 56 8.93 -0.51 10.29
C PHE A 56 7.97 0.63 9.94
N PHE A 57 6.67 0.33 9.92
CA PHE A 57 5.60 1.28 9.67
C PHE A 57 4.72 1.32 10.90
N LYS A 58 4.56 2.48 11.54
CA LYS A 58 3.75 2.64 12.75
C LYS A 58 2.79 3.82 12.61
N ASP A 59 1.52 3.58 12.94
CA ASP A 59 0.46 4.60 12.90
C ASP A 59 0.30 5.24 11.49
N CYS A 60 0.60 4.47 10.44
CA CYS A 60 0.53 4.94 9.04
C CYS A 60 -0.84 4.68 8.41
N GLN A 61 -1.06 5.26 7.23
CA GLN A 61 -2.14 4.88 6.31
C GLN A 61 -1.55 4.48 4.96
N ILE A 62 -2.02 3.38 4.39
CA ILE A 62 -1.63 2.93 3.05
C ILE A 62 -2.90 2.67 2.24
N GLN A 63 -3.03 3.33 1.09
CA GLN A 63 -4.21 3.26 0.23
C GLN A 63 -3.85 2.81 -1.19
N GLY A 64 -4.61 1.86 -1.74
CA GLY A 64 -4.44 1.44 -3.13
C GLY A 64 -5.49 0.46 -3.63
N THR A 65 -5.24 -0.13 -4.81
CA THR A 65 -6.18 -1.04 -5.50
C THR A 65 -5.64 -2.47 -5.59
N VAL A 66 -4.59 -2.66 -6.37
CA VAL A 66 -3.98 -3.97 -6.68
C VAL A 66 -2.50 -3.91 -6.32
N ASP A 67 -2.00 -4.97 -5.69
CA ASP A 67 -0.60 -5.15 -5.29
C ASP A 67 0.00 -3.91 -4.59
N PHE A 68 -0.83 -3.19 -3.85
CA PHE A 68 -0.48 -1.84 -3.43
C PHE A 68 0.53 -1.79 -2.27
N ILE A 69 0.87 -2.96 -1.70
CA ILE A 69 2.06 -3.19 -0.87
C ILE A 69 2.82 -4.38 -1.48
N PHE A 70 3.95 -4.15 -2.12
CA PHE A 70 4.65 -5.19 -2.86
C PHE A 70 6.16 -5.14 -2.66
N GLY A 71 6.83 -6.26 -2.93
CA GLY A 71 8.28 -6.41 -2.82
C GLY A 71 8.70 -7.55 -1.89
N ASP A 72 9.97 -7.54 -1.49
CA ASP A 72 10.62 -8.59 -0.68
C ASP A 72 11.20 -8.06 0.64
N GLY A 73 10.65 -6.97 1.16
CA GLY A 73 10.99 -6.44 2.48
C GLY A 73 10.71 -7.43 3.63
N LYS A 74 11.45 -7.26 4.73
CA LYS A 74 11.17 -7.86 6.04
C LYS A 74 10.55 -6.78 6.94
N SER A 75 9.23 -6.68 6.90
CA SER A 75 8.55 -5.48 7.35
C SER A 75 7.48 -5.75 8.38
N LEU A 76 7.41 -4.88 9.37
CA LEU A 76 6.33 -4.84 10.36
C LEU A 76 5.50 -3.57 10.14
N TYR A 77 4.21 -3.79 9.87
CA TYR A 77 3.18 -2.77 9.84
C TYR A 77 2.41 -2.87 11.16
N LEU A 78 2.56 -1.86 12.02
CA LEU A 78 1.98 -1.82 13.36
C LEU A 78 0.95 -0.69 13.46
N ASN A 79 -0.25 -1.00 13.93
CA ASN A 79 -1.33 -0.02 14.12
C ASN A 79 -1.58 0.85 12.86
N THR A 80 -1.45 0.24 11.68
CA THR A 80 -1.52 0.94 10.39
C THR A 80 -2.89 0.71 9.76
N MET A 81 -3.46 1.75 9.16
CA MET A 81 -4.66 1.63 8.35
C MET A 81 -4.28 1.18 6.93
N ILE A 82 -4.87 0.08 6.47
CA ILE A 82 -4.69 -0.46 5.12
C ILE A 82 -6.06 -0.35 4.43
N GLN A 83 -6.16 0.54 3.45
CA GLN A 83 -7.45 0.87 2.83
C GLN A 83 -7.45 0.54 1.34
N SER A 84 -8.31 -0.39 0.93
CA SER A 84 -8.56 -0.64 -0.49
C SER A 84 -9.55 0.37 -1.06
N VAL A 85 -9.22 0.99 -2.18
CA VAL A 85 -10.11 1.87 -2.96
C VAL A 85 -10.52 1.23 -4.30
N ALA A 86 -10.36 -0.09 -4.43
CA ALA A 86 -10.78 -0.81 -5.63
C ALA A 86 -12.31 -0.82 -5.75
N LYS A 87 -12.82 -0.57 -6.96
CA LYS A 87 -14.26 -0.69 -7.29
C LYS A 87 -14.72 -2.15 -7.49
N GLY A 88 -13.80 -3.10 -7.35
CA GLY A 88 -14.02 -4.52 -7.56
C GLY A 88 -13.03 -5.32 -6.72
N VAL A 89 -12.37 -6.31 -7.32
CA VAL A 89 -11.33 -7.07 -6.62
C VAL A 89 -10.14 -6.17 -6.34
N GLY A 90 -9.80 -6.03 -5.06
CA GLY A 90 -8.57 -5.42 -4.60
C GLY A 90 -7.59 -6.49 -4.12
N VAL A 91 -6.30 -6.25 -4.31
CA VAL A 91 -5.21 -7.10 -3.81
C VAL A 91 -4.31 -6.22 -2.97
N ILE A 92 -4.12 -6.58 -1.70
CA ILE A 92 -3.30 -5.79 -0.77
C ILE A 92 -1.83 -6.02 -1.03
N THR A 93 -1.42 -7.30 -1.04
CA THR A 93 0.00 -7.67 -1.05
C THR A 93 0.39 -8.50 -2.25
N ALA A 94 1.53 -8.15 -2.87
CA ALA A 94 2.29 -9.03 -3.74
C ALA A 94 3.70 -9.21 -3.16
N GLN A 95 3.82 -10.13 -2.20
CA GLN A 95 5.08 -10.42 -1.54
C GLN A 95 5.92 -11.36 -2.42
N ALA A 96 7.20 -11.03 -2.61
CA ALA A 96 8.08 -11.64 -3.60
C ALA A 96 9.11 -12.63 -3.02
N ARG A 97 8.83 -13.26 -1.87
CA ARG A 97 9.74 -14.26 -1.28
C ARG A 97 9.74 -15.52 -2.15
N GLU A 98 10.90 -15.87 -2.66
CA GLU A 98 11.06 -17.03 -3.54
C GLU A 98 11.49 -18.30 -2.79
N ASN A 99 12.27 -18.17 -1.70
CA ASN A 99 12.84 -19.33 -1.01
C ASN A 99 12.33 -19.47 0.43
N VAL A 100 12.19 -20.71 0.91
CA VAL A 100 11.75 -20.99 2.28
C VAL A 100 12.78 -20.56 3.34
N ALA A 101 14.05 -20.44 2.95
CA ALA A 101 15.14 -19.99 3.82
C ALA A 101 15.20 -18.47 3.97
N ASP A 102 14.52 -17.73 3.07
CA ASP A 102 14.50 -16.27 3.12
C ASP A 102 13.68 -15.82 4.34
N THR A 103 14.22 -14.83 5.06
CA THR A 103 13.56 -14.31 6.26
C THR A 103 12.72 -13.06 6.00
N SER A 104 12.50 -12.72 4.72
CA SER A 104 11.61 -11.66 4.27
C SER A 104 10.15 -12.04 4.47
N GLY A 105 9.30 -11.03 4.43
CA GLY A 105 7.86 -11.16 4.64
C GLY A 105 7.28 -9.92 5.31
N PHE A 106 5.97 -9.77 5.14
CA PHE A 106 5.21 -8.68 5.71
C PHE A 106 4.38 -9.19 6.90
N ALA A 107 4.50 -8.52 8.04
CA ALA A 107 3.68 -8.75 9.22
C ALA A 107 2.78 -7.55 9.47
N PHE A 108 1.47 -7.79 9.56
CA PHE A 108 0.47 -6.77 9.85
C PHE A 108 -0.09 -7.03 11.25
N VAL A 109 0.19 -6.13 12.19
CA VAL A 109 -0.11 -6.32 13.62
C VAL A 109 -0.93 -5.15 14.12
N HIS A 110 -2.11 -5.44 14.69
CA HIS A 110 -3.09 -4.43 15.11
C HIS A 110 -3.51 -3.45 13.99
N CYS A 111 -3.37 -3.85 12.72
CA CYS A 111 -3.79 -3.04 11.60
C CYS A 111 -5.32 -3.05 11.43
N ASN A 112 -5.85 -1.94 10.93
CA ASN A 112 -7.23 -1.88 10.46
C ASN A 112 -7.23 -2.05 8.93
N ILE A 113 -7.92 -3.07 8.43
CA ILE A 113 -8.05 -3.34 7.00
C ILE A 113 -9.49 -3.05 6.58
N SER A 114 -9.68 -2.13 5.64
CA SER A 114 -11.01 -1.67 5.23
C SER A 114 -11.10 -1.44 3.72
N ALA A 115 -12.31 -1.47 3.18
CA ALA A 115 -12.62 -0.90 1.88
C ALA A 115 -13.09 0.55 2.07
N ALA A 116 -12.74 1.45 1.14
CA ALA A 116 -13.34 2.77 1.10
C ALA A 116 -14.82 2.65 0.73
N GLU A 117 -15.69 3.32 1.48
CA GLU A 117 -17.11 3.38 1.15
C GLU A 117 -17.27 3.99 -0.24
N THR A 118 -17.83 3.20 -1.17
CA THR A 118 -18.32 3.76 -2.42
C THR A 118 -19.63 4.46 -2.09
N LEU A 119 -19.64 5.79 -2.05
CA LEU A 119 -20.87 6.56 -2.09
C LEU A 119 -21.56 6.24 -3.41
N ILE A 120 -22.52 5.31 -3.39
CA ILE A 120 -23.46 5.15 -4.50
C ILE A 120 -24.35 6.39 -4.41
N SER A 121 -24.09 7.38 -5.26
CA SER A 121 -25.12 8.37 -5.57
C SER A 121 -26.30 7.59 -6.17
N ALA A 122 -27.34 7.38 -5.37
CA ALA A 122 -28.61 6.89 -5.85
C ALA A 122 -29.12 7.90 -6.87
N GLU A 123 -28.96 7.58 -8.15
CA GLU A 123 -29.59 8.31 -9.23
C GLU A 123 -31.09 8.13 -9.02
N HIS A 124 -31.73 9.20 -8.52
CA HIS A 124 -33.18 9.27 -8.40
C HIS A 124 -33.75 9.30 -9.81
N GLY A 125 -34.24 8.15 -10.28
CA GLY A 125 -35.19 8.12 -11.38
C GLY A 125 -36.51 8.74 -10.92
N GLY A 126 -36.87 9.87 -11.52
CA GLY A 126 -38.14 10.58 -11.40
C GLY A 126 -38.34 11.47 -12.61
#